data_AF-A0A955X249-F1
#
_entry.id   AF-A0A955X249-F1
#
_cell.length_a   1.000
_cell.length_b   1.000
_cell.length_c   1.000
_cell.angle_alpha   90.00
_cell.angle_beta   90.00
_cell.angle_gamma   90.00
#
_symmetry.space_group_name_H-M   'P 1'
#
loop_
_entity.id
_entity.type
_entity.pdbx_description
1 polymer ?
#
loop_
_entity_poly.entity_id
_entity_poly.type
_entity_poly.pdbx_seq_one_letter_code
_entity_poly.pdbx_strand_id
1 'polypeptide(L)'
;MPRHHLSAATPLLLLLLAACGEGAVTQLLDAGASDPIDAGTVDAGPEVDAGLEADAGFELDAGFEDAGVAGPTFSADVAPILQLQCQGCHFVTDNPPQILIDGQQTRLTYDRLVAQPATRAPLDYIAPGAPEDSYLLHKVEGTQATVGGQGNHMPPPVSRRRLSADEVAILRAWITAGAPFE
;
A
#
# COMPACT_ATOMS: atom_id res chain seq x y z
N MET A 1 6.44 36.34 54.85
CA MET A 1 5.42 35.41 55.37
C MET A 1 5.71 34.02 54.80
N PRO A 2 6.19 33.07 55.61
CA PRO A 2 6.32 31.67 55.19
C PRO A 2 5.10 30.85 55.66
N ARG A 3 5.03 29.58 55.18
CA ARG A 3 4.15 28.44 55.60
C ARG A 3 2.89 28.25 54.76
N HIS A 4 2.52 27.08 54.23
CA HIS A 4 2.99 25.68 54.33
C HIS A 4 2.40 24.88 53.15
N HIS A 5 3.12 23.84 52.69
CA HIS A 5 2.57 22.76 51.88
C HIS A 5 1.62 21.89 52.72
N LEU A 6 0.44 21.50 52.21
CA LEU A 6 -0.24 20.29 52.64
C LEU A 6 -0.99 19.59 51.49
N SER A 7 -0.93 18.27 51.60
CA SER A 7 -1.26 17.21 50.66
C SER A 7 -2.72 16.73 50.81
N ALA A 8 -3.07 15.70 50.04
CA ALA A 8 -4.18 14.74 50.21
C ALA A 8 -5.55 15.15 49.61
N ALA A 9 -6.37 14.25 49.07
CA ALA A 9 -6.25 12.83 48.77
C ALA A 9 -7.39 12.47 47.81
N THR A 10 -7.10 11.54 46.89
CA THR A 10 -8.07 10.86 46.03
C THR A 10 -8.92 9.90 46.89
N PRO A 11 -10.25 9.92 46.82
CA PRO A 11 -11.05 8.81 47.32
C PRO A 11 -11.33 7.81 46.19
N LEU A 12 -10.82 6.60 46.40
CA LEU A 12 -11.29 5.36 45.80
C LEU A 12 -12.61 4.98 46.49
N LEU A 13 -13.70 4.77 45.75
CA LEU A 13 -14.84 4.00 46.26
C LEU A 13 -15.42 3.11 45.15
N LEU A 14 -15.21 1.81 45.34
CA LEU A 14 -15.85 0.67 44.68
C LEU A 14 -17.37 0.67 44.92
N LEU A 15 -18.15 0.32 43.90
CA LEU A 15 -19.43 -0.36 44.10
C LEU A 15 -19.61 -1.47 43.05
N LEU A 16 -19.70 -2.71 43.54
CA LEU A 16 -19.99 -3.94 42.80
C LEU A 16 -21.47 -4.02 42.43
N LEU A 17 -21.79 -4.43 41.20
CA LEU A 17 -22.97 -5.27 40.93
C LEU A 17 -22.57 -6.46 40.07
N ALA A 18 -22.64 -7.65 40.68
CA ALA A 18 -22.65 -8.96 40.05
C ALA A 18 -24.08 -9.51 40.08
N ALA A 19 -24.57 -10.02 38.95
CA ALA A 19 -25.64 -11.03 38.83
C ALA A 19 -25.69 -11.46 37.34
N CYS A 20 -25.20 -12.65 36.99
CA CYS A 20 -25.91 -13.94 36.91
C CYS A 20 -26.81 -14.07 35.67
N GLY A 21 -26.41 -14.96 34.75
CA GLY A 21 -27.15 -15.36 33.56
C GLY A 21 -26.53 -16.62 32.97
N GLU A 22 -26.79 -17.74 33.65
CA GLU A 22 -26.39 -19.10 33.27
C GLU A 22 -27.25 -19.60 32.11
N GLY A 23 -26.63 -20.30 31.15
CA GLY A 23 -27.31 -20.96 30.05
C GLY A 23 -26.39 -21.97 29.37
N ALA A 24 -26.24 -23.13 30.00
CA ALA A 24 -25.42 -24.24 29.51
C ALA A 24 -26.22 -25.15 28.56
N VAL A 25 -25.58 -25.43 27.43
CA VAL A 25 -25.57 -26.60 26.52
C VAL A 25 -26.55 -27.77 26.76
N THR A 26 -27.12 -28.31 25.66
CA THR A 26 -26.84 -29.69 25.17
C THR A 26 -27.44 -29.95 23.78
N GLN A 27 -26.56 -30.46 22.91
CA GLN A 27 -26.73 -31.48 21.84
C GLN A 27 -27.83 -31.33 20.78
N LEU A 28 -27.44 -31.44 19.50
CA LEU A 28 -27.67 -32.67 18.74
C LEU A 28 -26.78 -32.73 17.48
N LEU A 29 -26.48 -33.95 17.08
CA LEU A 29 -25.54 -34.39 16.07
C LEU A 29 -26.07 -34.14 14.65
N ASP A 30 -25.20 -33.81 13.70
CA ASP A 30 -25.33 -34.37 12.34
C ASP A 30 -23.95 -34.55 11.69
N ALA A 31 -23.70 -35.77 11.27
CA ALA A 31 -22.52 -36.21 10.54
C ALA A 31 -22.88 -36.16 9.05
N GLY A 32 -22.40 -35.14 8.34
CA GLY A 32 -22.62 -34.97 6.91
C GLY A 32 -21.34 -35.24 6.11
N ALA A 33 -21.20 -36.51 5.71
CA ALA A 33 -20.49 -37.09 4.57
C ALA A 33 -19.33 -36.33 3.90
N SER A 34 -18.18 -37.02 3.88
CA SER A 34 -17.09 -36.81 2.92
C SER A 34 -17.52 -37.32 1.53
N ASP A 35 -17.43 -36.47 0.51
CA ASP A 35 -17.64 -36.87 -0.88
C ASP A 35 -16.52 -37.80 -1.38
N PRO A 36 -16.84 -38.97 -1.98
CA PRO A 36 -15.85 -39.80 -2.64
C PRO A 36 -15.51 -39.25 -4.03
N ILE A 37 -14.21 -39.21 -4.32
CA ILE A 37 -13.68 -38.95 -5.67
C ILE A 37 -13.93 -40.21 -6.50
N ASP A 38 -14.87 -40.11 -7.44
CA ASP A 38 -15.16 -41.16 -8.42
C ASP A 38 -14.17 -41.08 -9.59
N ALA A 39 -13.35 -42.13 -9.72
CA ALA A 39 -12.45 -42.35 -10.83
C ALA A 39 -13.20 -43.14 -11.92
N GLY A 40 -13.82 -42.42 -12.86
CA GLY A 40 -14.46 -42.98 -14.04
C GLY A 40 -13.61 -42.79 -15.29
N THR A 41 -12.95 -43.86 -15.73
CA THR A 41 -12.34 -43.99 -17.08
C THR A 41 -13.38 -44.49 -18.08
N VAL A 42 -13.68 -43.71 -19.12
CA VAL A 42 -14.25 -44.16 -20.41
C VAL A 42 -13.64 -43.29 -21.51
N ASP A 43 -12.78 -43.85 -22.36
CA ASP A 43 -13.05 -44.56 -23.62
C ASP A 43 -13.21 -43.62 -24.83
N ALA A 44 -12.71 -44.11 -25.95
CA ALA A 44 -12.17 -43.39 -27.08
C ALA A 44 -13.18 -43.09 -28.21
N GLY A 45 -12.86 -42.02 -28.96
CA GLY A 45 -13.15 -41.84 -30.39
C GLY A 45 -14.43 -41.08 -30.76
N PRO A 46 -14.60 -40.66 -32.04
CA PRO A 46 -13.66 -40.62 -33.16
C PRO A 46 -13.35 -39.20 -33.68
N GLU A 47 -12.24 -39.11 -34.40
CA GLU A 47 -11.91 -38.04 -35.35
C GLU A 47 -13.05 -37.63 -36.29
N VAL A 48 -13.24 -36.32 -36.42
CA VAL A 48 -13.92 -35.70 -37.57
C VAL A 48 -12.99 -34.66 -38.18
N ASP A 49 -12.31 -35.08 -39.25
CA ASP A 49 -11.72 -34.19 -40.25
C ASP A 49 -12.82 -33.69 -41.21
N ALA A 50 -12.85 -32.38 -41.44
CA ALA A 50 -12.92 -31.73 -42.76
C ALA A 50 -13.60 -30.35 -42.67
N GLY A 51 -12.87 -29.30 -43.08
CA GLY A 51 -13.45 -27.96 -43.22
C GLY A 51 -12.48 -26.85 -43.62
N LEU A 52 -11.69 -27.10 -44.67
CA LEU A 52 -11.25 -26.13 -45.69
C LEU A 52 -12.26 -24.96 -45.86
N GLU A 53 -12.00 -23.64 -45.93
CA GLU A 53 -10.94 -22.73 -46.39
C GLU A 53 -10.96 -21.46 -45.51
N ALA A 54 -9.83 -20.75 -45.37
CA ALA A 54 -9.81 -19.29 -45.34
C ALA A 54 -8.38 -18.78 -45.57
N ASP A 55 -8.08 -18.59 -46.84
CA ASP A 55 -7.08 -17.66 -47.34
C ASP A 55 -7.48 -16.22 -46.99
N ALA A 56 -6.84 -15.66 -45.97
CA ALA A 56 -6.50 -14.24 -45.85
C ALA A 56 -5.42 -14.17 -44.76
N GLY A 57 -4.14 -13.95 -45.05
CA GLY A 57 -3.71 -12.90 -45.95
C GLY A 57 -4.05 -11.53 -45.38
N PHE A 58 -3.94 -11.34 -44.05
CA PHE A 58 -3.80 -10.01 -43.49
C PHE A 58 -2.48 -9.97 -42.72
N GLU A 59 -1.44 -9.53 -43.41
CA GLU A 59 -0.25 -9.00 -42.77
C GLU A 59 -0.72 -7.76 -42.02
N LEU A 60 -0.99 -7.92 -40.71
CA LEU A 60 -1.11 -6.79 -39.82
C LEU A 60 0.31 -6.25 -39.67
N ASP A 61 0.74 -5.50 -40.68
CA ASP A 61 1.74 -4.45 -40.52
C ASP A 61 1.10 -3.38 -39.62
N ALA A 62 0.97 -3.73 -38.35
CA ALA A 62 0.94 -2.77 -37.28
C ALA A 62 2.39 -2.70 -36.80
N GLY A 63 3.19 -1.93 -37.53
CA GLY A 63 4.14 -1.06 -36.86
C GLY A 63 3.36 -0.24 -35.84
N PHE A 64 3.11 -0.82 -34.67
CA PHE A 64 2.96 -0.04 -33.48
C PHE A 64 4.34 0.56 -33.30
N GLU A 65 4.53 1.75 -33.87
CA GLU A 65 5.42 2.69 -33.23
C GLU A 65 4.97 2.65 -31.78
N ASP A 66 5.80 2.03 -30.94
CA ASP A 66 5.82 2.30 -29.52
C ASP A 66 6.05 3.81 -29.45
N ALA A 67 4.97 4.57 -29.59
CA ALA A 67 4.84 5.90 -29.06
C ALA A 67 4.99 5.65 -27.57
N GLY A 68 6.26 5.52 -27.17
CA GLY A 68 6.67 4.98 -25.89
C GLY A 68 5.81 5.67 -24.88
N VAL A 69 4.94 4.89 -24.22
CA VAL A 69 4.07 5.45 -23.20
C VAL A 69 5.01 6.04 -22.19
N ALA A 70 5.14 7.37 -22.21
CA ALA A 70 6.03 8.07 -21.33
C ALA A 70 5.63 7.64 -19.93
N GLY A 71 6.60 7.08 -19.20
CA GLY A 71 6.35 6.60 -17.84
C GLY A 71 5.85 7.75 -16.95
N PRO A 72 5.25 7.42 -15.81
CA PRO A 72 4.75 8.45 -14.90
C PRO A 72 5.88 9.39 -14.47
N THR A 73 5.54 10.66 -14.24
CA THR A 73 6.47 11.71 -13.85
C THR A 73 6.15 12.22 -12.45
N PHE A 74 7.11 12.90 -11.81
CA PHE A 74 6.85 13.40 -10.48
C PHE A 74 5.74 14.46 -10.49
N SER A 75 5.82 15.45 -11.37
CA SER A 75 4.93 16.59 -11.35
C SER A 75 3.50 16.25 -11.77
N ALA A 76 3.34 15.39 -12.77
CA ALA A 76 2.04 15.04 -13.33
C ALA A 76 1.32 13.96 -12.52
N ASP A 77 2.03 12.91 -12.11
CA ASP A 77 1.40 11.68 -11.58
C ASP A 77 1.64 11.48 -10.08
N VAL A 78 2.85 11.74 -9.59
CA VAL A 78 3.20 11.47 -8.18
C VAL A 78 2.84 12.61 -7.24
N ALA A 79 3.07 13.86 -7.63
CA ALA A 79 2.80 15.03 -6.80
C ALA A 79 1.33 15.11 -6.38
N PRO A 80 0.32 14.83 -7.23
CA PRO A 80 -1.08 14.75 -6.79
C PRO A 80 -1.34 13.68 -5.73
N ILE A 81 -0.70 12.50 -5.85
CA ILE A 81 -0.81 11.42 -4.85
C ILE A 81 -0.23 11.91 -3.52
N LEU A 82 0.98 12.48 -3.52
CA LEU A 82 1.60 13.00 -2.30
C LEU A 82 0.81 14.15 -1.67
N GLN A 83 0.22 15.02 -2.48
CA GLN A 83 -0.62 16.13 -2.01
C GLN A 83 -1.86 15.59 -1.29
N LEU A 84 -2.56 14.62 -1.88
CA LEU A 84 -3.80 14.08 -1.33
C LEU A 84 -3.55 13.19 -0.11
N GLN A 85 -2.58 12.29 -0.21
CA GLN A 85 -2.38 11.20 0.75
C GLN A 85 -1.41 11.57 1.89
N CYS A 86 -0.44 12.47 1.64
CA CYS A 86 0.68 12.68 2.55
C CYS A 86 0.71 14.10 3.15
N GLN A 87 0.51 15.14 2.33
CA GLN A 87 0.75 16.53 2.71
C GLN A 87 0.01 16.96 3.98
N GLY A 88 -1.23 16.51 4.22
CA GLY A 88 -1.96 16.94 5.42
C GLY A 88 -1.34 16.53 6.76
N CYS A 89 -0.40 15.59 6.79
CA CYS A 89 0.37 15.22 7.98
C CYS A 89 1.87 15.48 7.82
N HIS A 90 2.38 15.38 6.59
CA HIS A 90 3.78 15.59 6.24
C HIS A 90 4.08 17.00 5.71
N PHE A 91 3.18 17.97 5.87
CA PHE A 91 3.53 19.37 5.65
C PHE A 91 4.58 19.83 6.66
N VAL A 92 5.17 21.00 6.40
CA VAL A 92 6.22 21.74 7.14
C VAL A 92 6.08 21.77 8.68
N THR A 93 6.20 20.61 9.32
CA THR A 93 6.11 20.31 10.77
C THR A 93 7.13 19.24 11.15
N ASP A 94 7.11 18.68 12.35
CA ASP A 94 8.10 17.68 12.78
C ASP A 94 7.90 16.25 12.20
N ASN A 95 7.26 16.12 11.03
CA ASN A 95 7.01 14.86 10.32
C ASN A 95 7.85 14.75 9.02
N PRO A 96 9.16 14.40 9.10
CA PRO A 96 9.99 14.26 7.92
C PRO A 96 9.61 13.03 7.06
N PRO A 97 9.81 13.08 5.73
CA PRO A 97 10.22 14.26 4.96
C PRO A 97 9.06 15.27 4.84
N GLN A 98 9.40 16.55 4.69
CA GLN A 98 8.41 17.62 4.49
C GLN A 98 7.92 17.61 3.04
N ILE A 99 6.62 17.42 2.87
CA ILE A 99 5.89 17.36 1.60
C ILE A 99 5.00 18.59 1.50
N LEU A 100 5.26 19.44 0.50
CA LEU A 100 4.44 20.58 0.17
C LEU A 100 4.34 20.72 -1.35
N ILE A 101 3.16 20.43 -1.89
CA ILE A 101 2.86 20.48 -3.31
C ILE A 101 2.05 21.75 -3.57
N ASP A 102 2.76 22.81 -3.97
CA ASP A 102 2.20 24.09 -4.41
C ASP A 102 3.26 24.92 -5.17
N GLY A 103 3.05 25.13 -6.47
CA GLY A 103 3.94 25.91 -7.33
C GLY A 103 5.42 25.51 -7.20
N GLN A 104 6.25 26.44 -6.76
CA GLN A 104 7.70 26.21 -6.57
C GLN A 104 8.01 25.16 -5.50
N GLN A 105 7.11 24.89 -4.56
CA GLN A 105 7.31 23.89 -3.51
C GLN A 105 7.25 22.47 -4.05
N THR A 106 6.58 22.23 -5.17
CA THR A 106 6.56 20.90 -5.82
C THR A 106 7.97 20.46 -6.21
N ARG A 107 8.75 21.36 -6.83
CA ARG A 107 10.15 21.07 -7.18
C ARG A 107 11.02 20.87 -5.94
N LEU A 108 10.85 21.72 -4.92
CA LEU A 108 11.59 21.57 -3.66
C LEU A 108 11.26 20.27 -2.92
N THR A 109 10.02 19.80 -3.02
CA THR A 109 9.61 18.50 -2.46
C THR A 109 10.30 17.36 -3.20
N TYR A 110 10.35 17.40 -4.54
CA TYR A 110 11.11 16.43 -5.33
C TYR A 110 12.58 16.37 -4.90
N ASP A 111 13.26 17.52 -4.84
CA ASP A 111 14.69 17.59 -4.49
C ASP A 111 14.98 17.09 -3.06
N ARG A 112 13.99 17.10 -2.15
CA ARG A 112 14.10 16.58 -0.76
C ARG A 112 13.81 15.09 -0.63
N LEU A 113 13.18 14.48 -1.64
CA LEU A 113 12.79 13.07 -1.60
C LEU A 113 13.72 12.20 -2.46
N VAL A 114 14.07 12.67 -3.65
CA VAL A 114 14.77 11.87 -4.65
C VAL A 114 16.26 11.85 -4.40
N ALA A 115 16.82 10.63 -4.29
CA ALA A 115 18.22 10.37 -3.94
C ALA A 115 18.66 11.07 -2.63
N GLN A 116 17.72 11.15 -1.67
CA GLN A 116 17.98 11.71 -0.35
C GLN A 116 17.89 10.62 0.72
N PRO A 117 18.85 10.57 1.67
CA PRO A 117 18.84 9.57 2.72
C PRO A 117 17.60 9.71 3.62
N ALA A 118 16.94 8.59 3.90
CA ALA A 118 15.81 8.57 4.82
C ALA A 118 16.28 8.79 6.26
N THR A 119 15.54 9.62 7.01
CA THR A 119 15.90 9.93 8.41
C THR A 119 15.69 8.76 9.38
N ARG A 120 14.97 7.71 8.96
CA ARG A 120 14.48 6.62 9.83
C ARG A 120 14.66 5.23 9.23
N ALA A 121 15.59 5.08 8.29
CA ALA A 121 15.96 3.80 7.68
C ALA A 121 17.37 3.91 7.05
N PRO A 122 18.08 2.80 6.87
CA PRO A 122 19.34 2.76 6.11
C PRO A 122 19.10 2.71 4.58
N LEU A 123 18.15 3.50 4.07
CA LEU A 123 17.73 3.58 2.68
C LEU A 123 17.54 5.05 2.27
N ASP A 124 17.37 5.33 0.98
CA ASP A 124 16.89 6.63 0.52
C ASP A 124 15.36 6.73 0.64
N TYR A 125 14.82 7.94 0.76
CA TYR A 125 13.36 8.14 0.68
C TYR A 125 12.83 7.61 -0.66
N ILE A 126 13.52 7.95 -1.74
CA ILE A 126 13.33 7.45 -3.09
C ILE A 126 14.71 7.17 -3.69
N ALA A 127 14.97 5.92 -4.04
CA ALA A 127 16.15 5.47 -4.76
C ALA A 127 15.81 5.32 -6.26
N PRO A 128 16.24 6.24 -7.15
CA PRO A 128 15.94 6.19 -8.58
C PRO A 128 16.34 4.86 -9.22
N GLY A 129 15.41 4.23 -9.93
CA GLY A 129 15.62 2.93 -10.59
C GLY A 129 15.62 1.73 -9.66
N ALA A 130 15.52 1.93 -8.34
CA ALA A 130 15.59 0.88 -7.33
C ALA A 130 14.36 0.95 -6.39
N PRO A 131 13.20 0.43 -6.82
CA PRO A 131 11.99 0.46 -5.99
C PRO A 131 12.16 -0.29 -4.65
N GLU A 132 12.89 -1.40 -4.64
CA GLU A 132 13.13 -2.17 -3.42
C GLU A 132 14.09 -1.48 -2.43
N ASP A 133 14.83 -0.47 -2.88
CA ASP A 133 15.69 0.36 -2.02
C ASP A 133 15.04 1.71 -1.67
N SER A 134 13.77 1.91 -2.04
CA SER A 134 13.02 3.15 -1.82
C SER A 134 12.14 3.06 -0.58
N TYR A 135 12.54 3.79 0.48
CA TYR A 135 11.87 3.70 1.77
C TYR A 135 10.38 4.09 1.71
N LEU A 136 9.98 4.98 0.80
CA LEU A 136 8.57 5.35 0.61
C LEU A 136 7.68 4.12 0.35
N LEU A 137 8.12 3.19 -0.51
CA LEU A 137 7.33 1.99 -0.85
C LEU A 137 7.16 1.10 0.38
N HIS A 138 8.20 0.91 1.17
CA HIS A 138 8.09 0.16 2.42
C HIS A 138 7.15 0.80 3.43
N LYS A 139 7.06 2.14 3.47
CA LYS A 139 6.14 2.85 4.35
C LYS A 139 4.69 2.67 3.92
N VAL A 140 4.41 2.70 2.61
CA VAL A 140 3.05 2.53 2.08
C VAL A 140 2.59 1.09 1.99
N GLU A 141 3.51 0.13 2.05
CA GLU A 141 3.22 -1.30 2.09
C GLU A 141 3.27 -1.88 3.51
N GLY A 142 3.75 -1.11 4.48
CA GLY A 142 3.84 -1.52 5.89
C GLY A 142 4.99 -2.49 6.18
N THR A 143 5.98 -2.57 5.28
CA THR A 143 7.12 -3.48 5.35
C THR A 143 8.38 -2.81 5.92
N GLN A 144 8.31 -1.56 6.38
CA GLN A 144 9.48 -0.78 6.84
C GLN A 144 10.37 -1.48 7.87
N ALA A 145 9.80 -2.31 8.76
CA ALA A 145 10.58 -3.02 9.77
C ALA A 145 11.53 -4.08 9.16
N THR A 146 11.19 -4.62 7.98
CA THR A 146 11.99 -5.64 7.28
C THR A 146 13.29 -5.09 6.70
N VAL A 147 13.34 -3.77 6.46
CA VAL A 147 14.49 -3.05 5.89
C VAL A 147 15.22 -2.18 6.92
N GLY A 148 15.05 -2.47 8.22
CA GLY A 148 15.67 -1.71 9.30
C GLY A 148 15.07 -0.31 9.51
N GLY A 149 13.90 -0.05 8.93
CA GLY A 149 13.14 1.19 9.09
C GLY A 149 12.33 1.25 10.37
N GLN A 150 11.84 2.46 10.70
CA GLN A 150 11.10 2.74 11.94
C GLN A 150 9.68 3.29 11.72
N GLY A 151 8.87 3.19 12.78
CA GLY A 151 7.51 3.70 12.84
C GLY A 151 6.50 2.80 12.15
N ASN A 152 5.29 3.33 11.93
CA ASN A 152 4.14 2.59 11.41
C ASN A 152 3.98 2.74 9.89
N HIS A 153 3.12 1.91 9.31
CA HIS A 153 2.59 2.08 7.95
C HIS A 153 2.06 3.51 7.74
N MET A 154 2.32 4.09 6.57
CA MET A 154 1.88 5.42 6.16
C MET A 154 1.01 5.36 4.89
N PRO A 155 -0.04 6.19 4.75
CA PRO A 155 -0.60 7.03 5.80
C PRO A 155 -1.08 6.20 7.01
N PRO A 156 -1.12 6.79 8.22
CA PRO A 156 -1.60 6.07 9.39
C PRO A 156 -3.04 5.61 9.14
N PRO A 157 -3.42 4.36 9.48
CA PRO A 157 -4.79 3.87 9.27
C PRO A 157 -5.87 4.78 9.89
N VAL A 158 -5.55 5.44 11.00
CA VAL A 158 -6.43 6.40 11.69
C VAL A 158 -6.74 7.66 10.88
N SER A 159 -5.91 8.02 9.90
CA SER A 159 -6.12 9.19 9.04
C SER A 159 -7.25 9.00 8.02
N ARG A 160 -7.71 7.75 7.81
CA ARG A 160 -8.64 7.34 6.75
C ARG A 160 -8.16 7.68 5.32
N ARG A 161 -6.92 8.14 5.16
CA ARG A 161 -6.21 8.21 3.87
C ARG A 161 -5.59 6.85 3.59
N ARG A 162 -5.70 6.39 2.36
CA ARG A 162 -5.11 5.13 1.89
C ARG A 162 -4.75 5.31 0.44
N LEU A 163 -3.56 4.80 0.08
CA LEU A 163 -3.22 4.64 -1.31
C LEU A 163 -4.02 3.45 -1.87
N SER A 164 -4.59 3.62 -3.05
CA SER A 164 -5.10 2.51 -3.84
C SER A 164 -3.95 1.65 -4.37
N ALA A 165 -4.27 0.44 -4.83
CA ALA A 165 -3.28 -0.40 -5.51
C ALA A 165 -2.68 0.32 -6.75
N ASP A 166 -3.51 1.07 -7.47
CA ASP A 166 -3.09 1.83 -8.65
C ASP A 166 -2.14 2.99 -8.29
N GLU A 167 -2.41 3.72 -7.21
CA GLU A 167 -1.52 4.79 -6.73
C GLU A 167 -0.15 4.22 -6.31
N VAL A 168 -0.12 3.05 -5.64
CA VAL A 168 1.15 2.37 -5.32
C VAL A 168 1.85 1.90 -6.59
N ALA A 169 1.12 1.40 -7.58
CA ALA A 169 1.69 1.00 -8.87
C ALA A 169 2.30 2.19 -9.62
N ILE A 170 1.67 3.37 -9.61
CA ILE A 170 2.22 4.61 -10.19
C ILE A 170 3.52 5.00 -9.49
N LEU A 171 3.55 5.00 -8.16
CA LEU A 171 4.77 5.30 -7.41
C LEU A 171 5.91 4.33 -7.76
N ARG A 172 5.62 3.03 -7.80
CA ARG A 172 6.60 2.00 -8.15
C ARG A 172 7.10 2.14 -9.59
N ALA A 173 6.21 2.40 -10.54
CA ALA A 173 6.57 2.62 -11.94
C ALA A 173 7.44 3.88 -12.11
N TRP A 174 7.08 4.98 -11.45
CA TRP A 174 7.86 6.23 -11.46
C TRP A 174 9.26 6.03 -10.91
N ILE A 175 9.39 5.34 -9.76
CA ILE A 175 10.70 5.01 -9.19
C ILE A 175 11.51 4.14 -10.16
N THR A 176 10.88 3.11 -10.72
CA THR A 176 11.53 2.18 -11.67
C THR A 176 12.04 2.91 -12.91
N ALA A 177 11.32 3.92 -13.38
CA ALA A 177 11.71 4.77 -14.50
C ALA A 177 12.85 5.77 -14.19
N GLY A 178 13.44 5.70 -13.00
CA GLY A 178 14.51 6.62 -12.58
C GLY A 178 13.98 7.89 -11.90
N ALA A 179 12.73 7.86 -11.42
CA ALA A 179 12.09 8.97 -10.73
C ALA A 179 12.19 10.31 -11.50
N PRO A 180 11.81 10.39 -12.79
CA PRO A 180 11.90 11.64 -13.56
C PRO A 180 11.01 12.73 -12.95
N PHE A 181 11.44 13.99 -13.05
CA PHE A 181 10.62 15.11 -12.58
C PHE A 181 9.45 15.42 -13.54
N GLU A 182 9.75 15.45 -14.85
CA GLU A 182 8.85 15.63 -16.01
C GLU A 182 9.14 14.55 -17.06
#